data_AF-A0AA43LJB0-F1
#
_entry.id   AF-A0AA43LJB0-F1
#
_cell.length_a   1.000
_cell.length_b   1.000
_cell.length_c   1.000
_cell.angle_alpha   90.00
_cell.angle_beta   90.00
_cell.angle_gamma   90.00
#
_symmetry.space_group_name_H-M   'P 1'
#
loop_
_entity.id
_entity.type
_entity.pdbx_description
1 polymer ?
#
loop_
_entity_poly.entity_id
_entity_poly.type
_entity_poly.pdbx_seq_one_letter_code
_entity_poly.pdbx_strand_id
1 'polypeptide(L)'
;MNFSFYIYGTPNGYNQYPADSNSVEWKEFALNNTAESQLSICRKGQLIFYAYMRRLQEKTNYYLGFCLVFNGVYCQNPQKLFSLFDKAFDDVLMKGELLRFDKGKCLYTINKFSEKQAEIEYIKLFFKSNIDTEFNRDFIAISPSFKIGNGIKTISVKETGSDILAAMAEYDIVHISNNEKTLSELERTHKLLTELYAEKQELQKKYRKLVAQKKQYKVVLFLCLVVFGCTIGLFAFNKRVTLQKEILTHTNLVRDSIALENIYWNHPISDYHLFHNCNRLSDNNSNVHEGSVERAFKNNKKHLCQECVNKVVEYKTYRKNTQDFYNAAINLQNKEYFNEALGYCNKALAMRPDDQNMLKRKQDIELKK
;
A
#
# COMPACT_ATOMS: atom_id res chain seq x y z
N MET A 1 27.85 -24.26 -45.79
CA MET A 1 27.32 -23.63 -47.01
C MET A 1 27.65 -22.13 -47.07
N ASN A 2 27.95 -21.57 -48.24
CA ASN A 2 28.29 -20.14 -48.37
C ASN A 2 27.07 -19.33 -48.81
N PHE A 3 26.88 -18.16 -48.20
CA PHE A 3 25.85 -17.19 -48.57
C PHE A 3 26.37 -15.77 -48.39
N SER A 4 25.78 -14.82 -49.12
CA SER A 4 25.96 -13.39 -48.84
C SER A 4 24.89 -12.94 -47.85
N PHE A 5 25.29 -12.13 -46.87
CA PHE A 5 24.41 -11.60 -45.84
C PHE A 5 24.22 -10.10 -46.00
N TYR A 6 22.98 -9.65 -45.86
CA TYR A 6 22.64 -8.24 -45.78
C TYR A 6 21.72 -7.99 -44.59
N ILE A 7 21.89 -6.82 -43.99
CA ILE A 7 20.94 -6.23 -43.04
C ILE A 7 20.46 -4.90 -43.64
N TYR A 8 19.17 -4.64 -43.52
CA TYR A 8 18.57 -3.43 -44.08
C TYR A 8 17.39 -2.97 -43.22
N GLY A 9 17.06 -1.68 -43.28
CA GLY A 9 16.09 -1.11 -42.36
C GLY A 9 16.05 0.40 -42.43
N THR A 10 15.37 0.99 -41.45
CA THR A 10 15.14 2.44 -41.38
C THR A 10 15.59 3.10 -40.07
N PRO A 11 16.86 2.93 -39.64
CA PRO A 11 17.38 3.59 -38.43
C PRO A 11 17.30 5.12 -38.49
N ASN A 12 17.72 5.71 -39.61
CA ASN A 12 17.58 7.14 -39.91
C ASN A 12 17.32 7.31 -41.41
N GLY A 13 16.11 6.91 -41.82
CA GLY A 13 15.82 6.64 -43.23
C GLY A 13 16.45 5.31 -43.69
N TYR A 14 16.25 4.98 -44.97
CA TYR A 14 16.73 3.70 -45.50
C TYR A 14 18.24 3.55 -45.33
N ASN A 15 18.65 2.45 -44.73
CA ASN A 15 20.04 2.06 -44.61
C ASN A 15 20.19 0.55 -44.84
N GLN A 16 21.33 0.15 -45.40
CA GLN A 16 21.69 -1.25 -45.56
C GLN A 16 23.17 -1.46 -45.27
N TYR A 17 23.54 -2.69 -44.98
CA TYR A 17 24.91 -3.13 -44.90
C TYR A 17 25.06 -4.56 -45.46
N PRO A 18 26.08 -4.83 -46.30
CA PRO A 18 27.00 -3.87 -46.91
C PRO A 18 26.29 -2.80 -47.76
N ALA A 19 26.89 -1.62 -47.91
CA ALA A 19 26.35 -0.57 -48.76
C ALA A 19 26.74 -0.85 -50.23
N ASP A 20 25.80 -1.35 -51.02
CA ASP A 20 26.01 -1.72 -52.42
C ASP A 20 24.78 -1.39 -53.28
N SER A 21 24.81 -1.79 -54.56
CA SER A 21 23.74 -1.49 -55.52
C SER A 21 22.42 -2.24 -55.27
N ASN A 22 22.40 -3.25 -54.39
CA ASN A 22 21.19 -4.08 -54.14
C ASN A 22 20.09 -3.32 -53.37
N SER A 23 20.32 -2.05 -53.04
CA SER A 23 19.37 -1.21 -52.28
C SER A 23 18.02 -0.99 -52.97
N VAL A 24 17.94 -1.17 -54.29
CA VAL A 24 16.72 -0.94 -55.06
C VAL A 24 15.71 -2.05 -54.78
N GLU A 25 16.16 -3.30 -54.82
CA GLU A 25 15.34 -4.50 -54.60
C GLU A 25 14.75 -4.55 -53.18
N TRP A 26 15.55 -4.25 -52.16
CA TRP A 26 15.09 -4.31 -50.78
C TRP A 26 14.06 -3.22 -50.47
N LYS A 27 14.21 -2.04 -51.08
CA LYS A 27 13.23 -0.95 -50.96
C LYS A 27 11.91 -1.33 -51.60
N GLU A 28 11.92 -1.98 -52.75
CA GLU A 28 10.71 -2.44 -53.43
C GLU A 28 9.95 -3.47 -52.57
N PHE A 29 10.65 -4.44 -52.00
CA PHE A 29 10.03 -5.40 -51.07
C PHE A 29 9.48 -4.74 -49.79
N ALA A 30 10.15 -3.70 -49.30
CA ALA A 30 9.68 -2.96 -48.13
C ALA A 30 8.43 -2.11 -48.42
N LEU A 31 8.32 -1.52 -49.62
CA LEU A 31 7.17 -0.70 -50.02
C LEU A 31 5.89 -1.52 -50.19
N ASN A 32 6.01 -2.76 -50.66
CA ASN A 32 4.86 -3.62 -50.97
C ASN A 32 4.38 -4.48 -49.80
N ASN A 33 5.06 -4.44 -48.65
CA ASN A 33 4.72 -5.27 -47.50
C ASN A 33 3.73 -4.57 -46.55
N THR A 34 2.57 -5.19 -46.37
CA THR A 34 1.53 -4.75 -45.43
C THR A 34 1.46 -5.59 -44.15
N ALA A 35 2.16 -6.72 -44.12
CA ALA A 35 2.21 -7.69 -43.02
C ALA A 35 3.07 -7.20 -41.83
N GLU A 36 2.96 -7.87 -40.68
CA GLU A 36 3.85 -7.60 -39.54
C GLU A 36 5.26 -8.11 -39.84
N SER A 37 5.36 -9.36 -40.29
CA SER A 37 6.58 -9.95 -40.83
C SER A 37 6.32 -10.65 -42.17
N GLN A 38 7.32 -10.61 -43.04
CA GLN A 38 7.26 -11.23 -44.36
C GLN A 38 8.62 -11.75 -44.77
N LEU A 39 8.65 -12.93 -45.36
CA LEU A 39 9.80 -13.47 -46.07
C LEU A 39 9.51 -13.42 -47.57
N SER A 40 10.26 -12.60 -48.29
CA SER A 40 10.23 -12.53 -49.74
C SER A 40 11.32 -13.44 -50.32
N ILE A 41 10.93 -14.42 -51.10
CA ILE A 41 11.83 -15.31 -51.83
C ILE A 41 11.85 -14.83 -53.27
N CYS A 42 13.00 -14.37 -53.76
CA CYS A 42 13.16 -13.88 -55.12
C CYS A 42 14.26 -14.67 -55.82
N ARG A 43 14.00 -15.11 -57.06
CA ARG A 43 14.99 -15.73 -57.92
C ARG A 43 15.45 -14.76 -59.00
N LYS A 44 16.76 -14.55 -59.14
CA LYS A 44 17.37 -13.87 -60.29
C LYS A 44 18.46 -14.77 -60.88
N GLY A 45 18.11 -15.48 -61.95
CA GLY A 45 19.00 -16.48 -62.55
C GLY A 45 19.29 -17.64 -61.59
N GLN A 46 20.56 -17.81 -61.23
CA GLN A 46 21.02 -18.81 -60.25
C GLN A 46 21.00 -18.28 -58.81
N LEU A 47 20.82 -16.97 -58.60
CA LEU A 47 20.77 -16.40 -57.26
C LEU A 47 19.36 -16.48 -56.71
N ILE A 48 19.26 -16.91 -55.45
CA ILE A 48 18.02 -16.89 -54.69
C ILE A 48 18.22 -16.04 -53.45
N PHE A 49 17.33 -15.07 -53.31
CA PHE A 49 17.31 -14.08 -52.24
C PHE A 49 16.19 -14.42 -51.28
N TYR A 50 16.54 -14.54 -50.01
CA TYR A 50 15.60 -14.72 -48.90
C TYR A 50 15.60 -13.43 -48.08
N ALA A 51 14.73 -12.50 -48.44
CA ALA A 51 14.62 -11.18 -47.83
C ALA A 51 13.49 -11.16 -46.80
N TYR A 52 13.86 -11.25 -45.53
CA TYR A 52 12.95 -11.13 -44.40
C TYR A 52 12.81 -9.66 -43.98
N MET A 53 11.60 -9.24 -43.66
CA MET A 53 11.33 -7.95 -43.06
C MET A 53 10.32 -8.07 -41.93
N ARG A 54 10.57 -7.36 -40.83
CA ARG A 54 9.62 -7.15 -39.73
C ARG A 54 9.41 -5.68 -39.44
N ARG A 55 8.15 -5.27 -39.27
CA ARG A 55 7.78 -3.91 -38.88
C ARG A 55 8.04 -3.71 -37.39
N LEU A 56 8.59 -2.55 -37.03
CA LEU A 56 8.89 -2.22 -35.64
C LEU A 56 7.71 -1.55 -34.92
N GLN A 57 6.84 -0.87 -35.68
CA GLN A 57 5.65 -0.18 -35.15
C GLN A 57 4.53 -0.14 -36.18
N GLU A 58 3.28 -0.23 -35.72
CA GLU A 58 2.09 -0.15 -36.57
C GLU A 58 2.02 1.16 -37.35
N LYS A 59 1.65 1.07 -38.64
CA LYS A 59 1.42 2.23 -39.54
C LYS A 59 2.63 3.14 -39.75
N THR A 60 3.82 2.72 -39.34
CA THR A 60 5.08 3.42 -39.63
C THR A 60 5.88 2.71 -40.71
N ASN A 61 6.80 3.44 -41.33
CA ASN A 61 7.80 2.87 -42.25
C ASN A 61 9.05 2.38 -41.50
N TYR A 62 8.95 2.17 -40.17
CA TYR A 62 10.03 1.60 -39.37
C TYR A 62 10.02 0.08 -39.47
N TYR A 63 11.11 -0.47 -39.98
CA TYR A 63 11.28 -1.91 -40.13
C TYR A 63 12.75 -2.28 -39.99
N LEU A 64 13.00 -3.55 -39.67
CA LEU A 64 14.29 -4.22 -39.76
C LEU A 64 14.13 -5.44 -40.67
N GLY A 65 15.12 -5.68 -41.51
CA GLY A 65 15.16 -6.82 -42.39
C GLY A 65 16.54 -7.42 -42.54
N PHE A 66 16.55 -8.69 -42.94
CA PHE A 66 17.73 -9.49 -43.19
C PHE A 66 17.59 -10.13 -44.57
N CYS A 67 18.68 -10.23 -45.32
CA CYS A 67 18.68 -10.97 -46.58
C CYS A 67 19.81 -12.00 -46.61
N LEU A 68 19.47 -13.23 -47.00
CA LEU A 68 20.42 -14.29 -47.30
C LEU A 68 20.37 -14.58 -48.80
N VAL A 69 21.54 -14.62 -49.43
CA VAL A 69 21.66 -14.88 -50.87
C VAL A 69 22.44 -16.16 -51.09
N PHE A 70 21.81 -17.10 -51.78
CA PHE A 70 22.41 -18.38 -52.14
C PHE A 70 22.56 -18.51 -53.65
N ASN A 71 23.57 -19.25 -54.08
CA ASN A 71 23.84 -19.50 -55.49
C ASN A 71 23.51 -20.96 -55.84
N GLY A 72 22.60 -21.16 -56.78
CA GLY A 72 22.24 -22.45 -57.36
C GLY A 72 21.45 -23.39 -56.44
N VAL A 73 21.12 -22.96 -55.22
CA VAL A 73 20.40 -23.77 -54.23
C VAL A 73 19.23 -23.01 -53.63
N TYR A 74 18.17 -23.74 -53.30
CA TYR A 74 16.98 -23.22 -52.63
C TYR A 74 16.63 -24.05 -51.39
N CYS A 75 16.04 -23.39 -50.40
CA CYS A 75 15.51 -24.02 -49.19
C CYS A 75 14.16 -24.71 -49.47
N GLN A 76 14.10 -26.02 -49.28
CA GLN A 76 12.87 -26.82 -49.40
C GLN A 76 11.94 -26.69 -48.18
N ASN A 77 12.42 -26.09 -47.08
CA ASN A 77 11.63 -25.80 -45.89
C ASN A 77 11.62 -24.30 -45.57
N PRO A 78 10.92 -23.49 -46.38
CA PRO A 78 10.89 -22.04 -46.23
C PRO A 78 10.22 -21.59 -44.91
N GLN A 79 9.33 -22.39 -44.32
CA GLN A 79 8.74 -22.10 -43.01
C GLN A 79 9.77 -22.16 -41.89
N LYS A 80 10.60 -23.20 -41.87
CA LYS A 80 11.70 -23.30 -40.90
C LYS A 80 12.70 -22.15 -41.06
N LEU A 81 12.96 -21.74 -42.30
CA LEU A 81 13.80 -20.59 -42.59
C LEU A 81 13.17 -19.29 -42.10
N PHE A 82 11.86 -19.11 -42.27
CA PHE A 82 11.11 -17.98 -41.70
C PHE A 82 11.30 -17.92 -40.17
N SER A 83 11.13 -19.05 -39.47
CA SER A 83 11.34 -19.11 -38.02
C SER A 83 12.77 -18.78 -37.60
N LEU A 84 13.77 -19.12 -38.41
CA LEU A 84 15.16 -18.71 -38.14
C LEU A 84 15.34 -17.19 -38.22
N PHE A 85 14.70 -16.53 -39.19
CA PHE A 85 14.71 -15.07 -39.27
C PHE A 85 14.00 -14.41 -38.08
N ASP A 86 12.86 -14.95 -37.64
CA ASP A 86 12.19 -14.46 -36.42
C ASP A 86 13.11 -14.58 -35.20
N LYS A 87 13.78 -15.73 -35.02
CA LYS A 87 14.76 -15.91 -33.93
C LYS A 87 15.91 -14.91 -34.01
N ALA A 88 16.44 -14.63 -35.20
CA ALA A 88 17.49 -13.64 -35.39
C ALA A 88 17.02 -12.22 -35.02
N PHE A 89 15.77 -11.88 -35.37
CA PHE A 89 15.17 -10.62 -34.96
C PHE A 89 15.07 -10.51 -33.43
N ASP A 90 14.57 -11.57 -32.77
CA ASP A 90 14.45 -11.60 -31.32
C ASP A 90 15.81 -11.46 -30.62
N ASP A 91 16.86 -12.12 -31.14
CA ASP A 91 18.22 -12.01 -30.62
C ASP A 91 18.78 -10.58 -30.75
N VAL A 92 18.54 -9.92 -31.90
CA VAL A 92 18.89 -8.51 -32.11
C VAL A 92 18.18 -7.59 -31.10
N LEU A 93 16.90 -7.84 -30.84
CA LEU A 93 16.11 -7.06 -29.88
C LEU A 93 16.59 -7.29 -28.44
N MET A 94 16.89 -8.55 -28.07
CA MET A 94 17.41 -8.92 -26.75
C MET A 94 18.73 -8.25 -26.42
N LYS A 95 19.64 -8.21 -27.40
CA LYS A 95 21.00 -7.72 -27.17
C LYS A 95 21.07 -6.21 -26.99
N GLY A 96 20.10 -5.47 -27.54
CA GLY A 96 20.00 -4.02 -27.30
C GLY A 96 20.94 -3.15 -28.15
N GLU A 97 21.78 -3.75 -29.00
CA GLU A 97 22.86 -3.04 -29.71
C GLU A 97 22.38 -2.30 -30.96
N LEU A 98 21.42 -2.86 -31.71
CA LEU A 98 20.80 -2.23 -32.90
C LEU A 98 19.39 -1.72 -32.62
N LEU A 99 18.64 -2.48 -31.83
CA LEU A 99 17.25 -2.22 -31.46
C LEU A 99 17.13 -2.24 -29.94
N ARG A 100 16.23 -1.42 -29.40
CA ARG A 100 15.79 -1.50 -28.01
C ARG A 100 14.29 -1.41 -27.90
N PHE A 101 13.75 -2.01 -26.85
CA PHE A 101 12.36 -1.83 -26.48
C PHE A 101 12.23 -0.71 -25.43
N ASP A 102 11.48 0.34 -25.75
CA ASP A 102 11.19 1.44 -24.83
C ASP A 102 9.70 1.78 -24.85
N LYS A 103 9.05 1.74 -23.69
CA LYS A 103 7.61 2.07 -23.48
C LYS A 103 6.66 1.42 -24.50
N GLY A 104 6.86 0.14 -24.80
CA GLY A 104 5.98 -0.57 -25.74
C GLY A 104 6.34 -0.38 -27.21
N LYS A 105 7.47 0.26 -27.53
CA LYS A 105 7.91 0.53 -28.89
C LYS A 105 9.31 0.00 -29.12
N CYS A 106 9.50 -0.67 -30.25
CA CYS A 106 10.83 -1.00 -30.75
C CYS A 106 11.43 0.22 -31.46
N LEU A 107 12.65 0.59 -31.06
CA LEU A 107 13.38 1.76 -31.54
C LEU A 107 14.80 1.37 -31.92
N TYR A 108 15.33 2.00 -32.96
CA TYR A 108 16.75 1.92 -33.29
C TYR A 108 17.61 2.66 -32.25
N THR A 109 18.76 2.07 -31.94
CA THR A 109 19.82 2.67 -31.10
C THR A 109 20.95 3.27 -31.93
N ILE A 110 20.97 2.97 -33.22
CA ILE A 110 21.99 3.37 -34.21
C ILE A 110 21.38 4.30 -35.26
N ASN A 111 22.23 5.07 -35.95
CA ASN A 111 21.80 5.83 -37.13
C ASN A 111 22.12 5.10 -38.44
N LYS A 112 23.18 4.29 -38.45
CA LYS A 112 23.61 3.47 -39.59
C LYS A 112 24.12 2.11 -39.13
N PHE A 113 23.83 1.06 -39.89
CA PHE A 113 24.30 -0.30 -39.60
C PHE A 113 25.84 -0.38 -39.55
N SER A 114 26.53 0.40 -40.40
CA SER A 114 27.99 0.47 -40.43
C SER A 114 28.65 0.93 -39.11
N GLU A 115 27.90 1.50 -38.17
CA GLU A 115 28.39 1.91 -36.84
C GLU A 115 28.65 0.71 -35.92
N LYS A 116 28.03 -0.44 -36.19
CA LYS A 116 28.05 -1.65 -35.35
C LYS A 116 28.45 -2.89 -36.16
N GLN A 117 29.57 -2.83 -36.88
CA GLN A 117 30.03 -3.93 -37.74
C GLN A 117 30.24 -5.25 -37.00
N ALA A 118 30.77 -5.21 -35.77
CA ALA A 118 30.95 -6.40 -34.94
C ALA A 118 29.61 -7.09 -34.62
N GLU A 119 28.55 -6.31 -34.42
CA GLU A 119 27.20 -6.83 -34.21
C GLU A 119 26.64 -7.50 -35.47
N ILE A 120 26.88 -6.87 -36.62
CA ILE A 120 26.45 -7.42 -37.91
C ILE A 120 27.15 -8.74 -38.23
N GLU A 121 28.46 -8.81 -37.98
CA GLU A 121 29.20 -10.07 -38.17
C GLU A 121 28.71 -11.15 -37.20
N TYR A 122 28.36 -10.79 -35.97
CA TYR A 122 27.73 -11.72 -35.03
C TYR A 122 26.38 -12.26 -35.55
N ILE A 123 25.49 -11.41 -36.08
CA ILE A 123 24.21 -11.85 -36.68
C ILE A 123 24.45 -12.76 -37.89
N LYS A 124 25.43 -12.41 -38.74
CA LYS A 124 25.82 -13.25 -39.87
C LYS A 124 26.33 -14.62 -39.42
N LEU A 125 27.13 -14.67 -38.36
CA LEU A 125 27.62 -15.91 -37.75
C LEU A 125 26.48 -16.72 -37.12
N PHE A 126 25.48 -16.07 -36.54
CA PHE A 126 24.26 -16.73 -36.06
C PHE A 126 23.55 -17.47 -37.21
N PHE A 127 23.29 -16.81 -38.34
CA PHE A 127 22.71 -17.47 -39.51
C PHE A 127 23.61 -18.60 -40.01
N LYS A 128 24.91 -18.34 -40.10
CA LYS A 128 25.90 -19.31 -40.58
C LYS A 128 25.89 -20.60 -39.76
N SER A 129 25.95 -20.47 -38.44
CA SER A 129 25.91 -21.61 -37.52
C SER A 129 24.61 -22.40 -37.70
N ASN A 130 23.46 -21.72 -37.65
CA ASN A 130 22.15 -22.38 -37.78
C ASN A 130 21.97 -23.06 -39.14
N ILE A 131 22.41 -22.44 -40.23
CA ILE A 131 22.32 -23.03 -41.57
C ILE A 131 23.17 -24.30 -41.66
N ASP A 132 24.40 -24.25 -41.13
CA ASP A 132 25.31 -25.39 -41.19
C ASP A 132 24.86 -26.55 -40.29
N THR A 133 24.21 -26.27 -39.14
CA THR A 133 23.78 -27.30 -38.18
C THR A 133 22.36 -27.80 -38.40
N GLU A 134 21.39 -26.89 -38.59
CA GLU A 134 19.97 -27.23 -38.64
C GLU A 134 19.45 -27.43 -40.07
N PHE A 135 20.06 -26.81 -41.08
CA PHE A 135 19.55 -26.81 -42.47
C PHE A 135 20.40 -27.63 -43.45
N ASN A 136 21.27 -28.50 -42.95
CA ASN A 136 22.22 -29.28 -43.75
C ASN A 136 21.59 -30.14 -44.87
N ARG A 137 20.29 -30.48 -44.76
CA ARG A 137 19.51 -31.21 -45.77
C ARG A 137 18.41 -30.39 -46.41
N ASP A 138 18.18 -29.16 -45.94
CA ASP A 138 17.06 -28.34 -46.37
C ASP A 138 17.36 -27.54 -47.64
N PHE A 139 18.62 -27.41 -48.03
CA PHE A 139 19.02 -26.73 -49.26
C PHE A 139 19.35 -27.73 -50.36
N ILE A 140 18.64 -27.62 -51.48
CA ILE A 140 18.78 -28.49 -52.64
C ILE A 140 19.00 -27.66 -53.91
N ALA A 141 19.61 -28.27 -54.92
CA ALA A 141 19.86 -27.61 -56.19
C ALA A 141 18.55 -27.16 -56.85
N ILE A 142 18.57 -26.00 -57.50
CA ILE A 142 17.41 -25.50 -58.27
C ILE A 142 17.10 -26.49 -59.41
N SER A 143 15.85 -26.93 -59.48
CA SER A 143 15.42 -27.78 -60.59
C SER A 143 15.33 -26.98 -61.91
N PRO A 144 15.78 -27.53 -63.05
CA PRO A 144 15.55 -26.95 -64.37
C PRO A 144 14.06 -26.72 -64.69
N SER A 145 13.15 -27.41 -64.01
CA SER A 145 11.70 -27.28 -64.18
C SER A 145 11.10 -26.00 -63.58
N PHE A 146 11.87 -25.23 -62.80
CA PHE A 146 11.37 -23.99 -62.20
C PHE A 146 11.15 -22.93 -63.28
N LYS A 147 9.94 -22.40 -63.35
CA LYS A 147 9.55 -21.37 -64.31
C LYS A 147 10.25 -20.05 -63.98
N ILE A 148 10.42 -19.21 -65.00
CA ILE A 148 10.98 -17.86 -64.91
C ILE A 148 10.03 -16.93 -65.69
N GLY A 149 9.72 -15.76 -65.14
CA GLY A 149 8.92 -14.71 -65.77
C GLY A 149 7.42 -14.70 -65.41
N ASN A 150 7.00 -15.44 -64.39
CA ASN A 150 5.60 -15.54 -63.97
C ASN A 150 5.18 -14.49 -62.92
N GLY A 151 6.08 -13.58 -62.54
CA GLY A 151 5.74 -12.46 -61.66
C GLY A 151 5.67 -12.83 -60.18
N ILE A 152 4.73 -12.24 -59.46
CA ILE A 152 4.69 -12.20 -57.99
C ILE A 152 3.49 -13.00 -57.45
N LYS A 153 3.73 -13.80 -56.40
CA LYS A 153 2.69 -14.50 -55.63
C LYS A 153 2.83 -14.22 -54.14
N THR A 154 1.71 -13.93 -53.48
CA THR A 154 1.66 -13.78 -52.01
C THR A 154 0.89 -14.95 -51.39
N ILE A 155 1.46 -15.54 -50.34
CA ILE A 155 0.99 -16.76 -49.65
C ILE A 155 1.13 -16.54 -48.13
N SER A 156 0.23 -17.14 -47.35
CA SER A 156 0.31 -17.11 -45.88
C SER A 156 1.38 -18.07 -45.36
N VAL A 157 2.07 -17.72 -44.28
CA VAL A 157 3.03 -18.63 -43.60
C VAL A 157 2.40 -19.94 -43.12
N LYS A 158 1.07 -19.96 -42.93
CA LYS A 158 0.29 -21.12 -42.46
C LYS A 158 -0.03 -22.14 -43.55
N GLU A 159 0.19 -21.80 -44.81
CA GLU A 159 -0.03 -22.70 -45.93
C GLU A 159 0.90 -23.91 -45.85
N THR A 160 0.57 -25.00 -46.52
CA THR A 160 1.41 -26.20 -46.42
C THR A 160 2.77 -25.96 -47.06
N GLY A 161 3.81 -26.65 -46.58
CA GLY A 161 5.14 -26.57 -47.19
C GLY A 161 5.12 -26.87 -48.68
N SER A 162 4.26 -27.80 -49.13
CA SER A 162 4.06 -28.11 -50.55
C SER A 162 3.51 -26.95 -51.37
N ASP A 163 2.58 -26.16 -50.83
CA ASP A 163 2.00 -25.02 -51.55
C ASP A 163 3.02 -23.91 -51.76
N ILE A 164 3.85 -23.66 -50.75
CA ILE A 164 4.94 -22.69 -50.83
C ILE A 164 5.98 -23.15 -51.86
N LEU A 165 6.32 -24.44 -51.86
CA LEU A 165 7.27 -25.01 -52.82
C LEU A 165 6.75 -24.95 -54.27
N ALA A 166 5.47 -25.25 -54.47
CA ALA A 166 4.82 -25.13 -55.78
C ALA A 166 4.88 -23.67 -56.28
N ALA A 167 4.61 -22.71 -55.40
CA ALA A 167 4.72 -21.30 -55.74
C ALA A 167 6.16 -20.87 -56.04
N MET A 168 7.14 -21.36 -55.29
CA MET A 168 8.57 -21.09 -55.54
C MET A 168 9.04 -21.67 -56.89
N ALA A 169 8.45 -22.79 -57.31
CA ALA A 169 8.74 -23.40 -58.62
C ALA A 169 8.04 -22.67 -59.78
N GLU A 170 6.95 -21.95 -59.51
CA GLU A 170 6.12 -21.33 -60.53
C GLU A 170 6.36 -19.82 -60.70
N TYR A 171 6.70 -19.08 -59.64
CA TYR A 171 6.77 -17.60 -59.63
C TYR A 171 8.20 -17.09 -59.40
N ASP A 172 8.50 -15.88 -59.90
CA ASP A 172 9.81 -15.25 -59.72
C ASP A 172 10.01 -14.74 -58.30
N ILE A 173 8.92 -14.26 -57.69
CA ILE A 173 8.88 -13.70 -56.35
C ILE A 173 7.72 -14.34 -55.60
N VAL A 174 8.03 -14.92 -54.44
CA VAL A 174 7.04 -15.46 -53.51
C VAL A 174 7.14 -14.70 -52.19
N HIS A 175 6.06 -14.02 -51.81
CA HIS A 175 5.93 -13.38 -50.50
C HIS A 175 5.21 -14.32 -49.54
N ILE A 176 5.93 -14.76 -48.51
CA ILE A 176 5.37 -15.52 -47.40
C ILE A 176 5.08 -14.51 -46.29
N SER A 177 3.81 -14.17 -46.08
CA SER A 177 3.40 -13.17 -45.09
C SER A 177 2.88 -13.82 -43.82
N ASN A 178 3.28 -13.27 -42.66
CA ASN A 178 2.63 -13.52 -41.40
C ASN A 178 1.87 -12.25 -40.95
N ASN A 179 0.55 -12.32 -41.04
CA ASN A 179 -0.34 -11.24 -40.64
C ASN A 179 -0.84 -11.38 -39.19
N GLU A 180 -0.53 -12.50 -38.53
CA GLU A 180 -0.91 -12.65 -37.13
C GLU A 180 -0.06 -11.74 -36.28
N LYS A 181 -0.74 -10.78 -35.63
CA LYS A 181 -0.16 -9.87 -34.65
C LYS A 181 0.25 -10.62 -33.39
N THR A 182 1.32 -11.37 -33.53
CA THR A 182 1.98 -12.00 -32.41
C THR A 182 3.15 -11.09 -32.08
N LEU A 183 2.87 -10.11 -31.20
CA LEU A 183 3.93 -9.54 -30.37
C LEU A 183 4.87 -10.68 -30.03
N SER A 184 6.15 -10.56 -30.39
CA SER A 184 7.13 -11.58 -30.01
C SER A 184 6.95 -11.87 -28.51
N GLU A 185 7.11 -13.11 -28.06
CA GLU A 185 7.01 -13.43 -26.63
C GLU A 185 7.86 -12.47 -25.78
N LEU A 186 8.94 -11.99 -26.37
CA LEU A 186 9.79 -10.95 -25.82
C LEU A 186 9.11 -9.57 -25.69
N GLU A 187 8.37 -9.12 -26.69
CA GLU A 187 7.63 -7.86 -26.63
C GLU A 187 6.47 -7.95 -25.62
N ARG A 188 5.83 -9.12 -25.51
CA ARG A 188 4.80 -9.39 -24.49
C ARG A 188 5.39 -9.33 -23.09
N THR A 189 6.51 -10.01 -22.87
CA THR A 189 7.20 -10.03 -21.58
C THR A 189 7.75 -8.65 -21.21
N HIS A 190 8.34 -7.91 -22.14
CA HIS A 190 8.78 -6.54 -21.89
C HIS A 190 7.63 -5.59 -21.58
N LYS A 191 6.51 -5.70 -22.30
CA LYS A 191 5.31 -4.91 -22.01
C LYS A 191 4.80 -5.19 -20.59
N LEU A 192 4.66 -6.47 -20.25
CA LEU A 192 4.22 -6.92 -18.92
C LEU A 192 5.20 -6.49 -17.82
N LEU A 193 6.50 -6.57 -18.07
CA LEU A 193 7.54 -6.11 -17.15
C LEU A 193 7.45 -4.59 -16.92
N THR A 194 7.23 -3.82 -17.98
CA THR A 194 7.08 -2.36 -17.90
C THR A 194 5.82 -1.98 -17.12
N GLU A 195 4.70 -2.65 -17.38
CA GLU A 195 3.43 -2.49 -16.64
C GLU A 195 3.61 -2.84 -15.15
N LEU A 196 4.28 -3.96 -14.85
CA LEU A 196 4.62 -4.35 -13.47
C LEU A 196 5.51 -3.33 -12.76
N TYR A 197 6.52 -2.77 -13.45
CA TYR A 197 7.36 -1.74 -12.86
C TYR A 197 6.58 -0.45 -12.58
N ALA A 198 5.69 -0.05 -13.49
CA ALA A 198 4.81 1.10 -13.29
C ALA A 198 3.85 0.88 -12.11
N GLU A 199 3.22 -0.29 -12.04
CA GLU A 199 2.33 -0.67 -10.93
C GLU A 199 3.07 -0.69 -9.61
N LYS A 200 4.28 -1.28 -9.55
CA LYS A 200 5.12 -1.28 -8.35
C LYS A 200 5.44 0.14 -7.88
N GLN A 201 5.76 1.06 -8.79
CA GLN A 201 5.99 2.46 -8.42
C GLN A 201 4.73 3.14 -7.90
N GLU A 202 3.57 2.88 -8.50
CA GLU A 202 2.30 3.43 -8.04
C GLU A 202 1.92 2.89 -6.65
N LEU A 203 2.07 1.58 -6.43
CA LEU A 203 1.87 0.93 -5.15
C LEU A 203 2.81 1.52 -4.08
N GLN A 204 4.07 1.75 -4.42
CA GLN A 204 5.04 2.35 -3.52
C GLN A 204 4.67 3.80 -3.16
N LYS A 205 4.15 4.58 -4.11
CA LYS A 205 3.60 5.93 -3.84
C LYS A 205 2.38 5.86 -2.92
N LYS A 206 1.44 4.95 -3.17
CA LYS A 206 0.26 4.72 -2.30
C LYS A 206 0.68 4.31 -0.88
N TYR A 207 1.63 3.39 -0.76
CA TYR A 207 2.19 2.96 0.51
C TYR A 207 2.83 4.12 1.30
N ARG A 208 3.68 4.94 0.64
CA ARG A 208 4.28 6.13 1.29
C ARG A 208 3.22 7.12 1.78
N LYS A 209 2.16 7.37 0.99
CA LYS A 209 1.04 8.23 1.41
C LYS A 209 0.32 7.67 2.63
N LEU A 210 0.02 6.37 2.66
CA LEU A 210 -0.63 5.72 3.80
C LEU A 210 0.22 5.77 5.07
N VAL A 211 1.53 5.53 4.95
CA VAL A 211 2.46 5.64 6.09
C VAL A 211 2.50 7.07 6.64
N ALA A 212 2.55 8.07 5.75
CA ALA A 212 2.51 9.48 6.15
C ALA A 212 1.20 9.85 6.85
N GLN A 213 0.05 9.43 6.31
CA GLN A 213 -1.27 9.63 6.92
C GLN A 213 -1.36 8.95 8.30
N LYS A 214 -0.88 7.71 8.43
CA LYS A 214 -0.86 7.00 9.71
C LYS A 214 0.00 7.72 10.75
N LYS A 215 1.13 8.31 10.34
CA LYS A 215 1.98 9.13 11.22
C LYS A 215 1.25 10.40 11.68
N GLN A 216 0.61 11.11 10.74
CA GLN A 216 -0.18 12.30 11.07
C GLN A 216 -1.34 11.98 12.01
N TYR A 217 -2.07 10.89 11.78
CA TYR A 217 -3.16 10.47 12.66
C TYR A 217 -2.68 10.22 14.10
N LYS A 218 -1.53 9.56 14.29
CA LYS A 218 -0.95 9.37 15.63
C LYS A 218 -0.62 10.70 16.32
N VAL A 219 -0.08 11.67 15.58
CA VAL A 219 0.25 13.01 16.11
C VAL A 219 -1.01 13.77 16.48
N VAL A 220 -2.04 13.74 15.64
CA VAL A 220 -3.34 14.40 15.91
C VAL A 220 -4.01 13.76 17.12
N LEU A 221 -4.02 12.42 17.21
CA LEU A 221 -4.59 11.71 18.36
C LEU A 221 -3.88 12.10 19.67
N PHE A 222 -2.55 12.19 19.65
CA PHE A 222 -1.77 12.64 20.81
C PHE A 222 -2.11 14.09 21.20
N LEU A 223 -2.20 15.00 20.23
CA LEU A 223 -2.63 16.38 20.46
C LEU A 223 -4.03 16.47 21.09
N CYS A 224 -4.99 15.69 20.59
CA CYS A 224 -6.33 15.62 21.18
C CYS A 224 -6.30 15.18 22.65
N LEU A 225 -5.49 14.17 22.99
CA LEU A 225 -5.33 13.71 24.37
C LEU A 225 -4.73 14.79 25.29
N VAL A 226 -3.74 15.55 24.79
CA VAL A 226 -3.16 16.67 25.54
C VAL A 226 -4.20 17.75 25.81
N VAL A 227 -4.98 18.15 24.80
CA VAL A 227 -6.05 19.15 24.95
C VAL A 227 -7.10 18.68 25.96
N PHE A 228 -7.53 17.41 25.89
CA PHE A 228 -8.43 16.82 26.87
C PHE A 228 -7.85 16.84 28.29
N GLY A 229 -6.55 16.58 28.46
CA GLY A 229 -5.88 16.69 29.75
C GLY A 229 -5.90 18.12 30.30
N CYS A 230 -5.62 19.11 29.44
CA CYS A 230 -5.64 20.53 29.81
C CYS A 230 -7.04 21.01 30.23
N THR A 231 -8.11 20.59 29.55
CA THR A 231 -9.48 20.99 29.91
C THR A 231 -9.90 20.42 31.26
N ILE A 232 -9.57 19.16 31.55
CA ILE A 232 -9.80 18.53 32.86
C ILE A 232 -9.02 19.26 33.95
N GLY A 233 -7.75 19.58 33.69
CA GLY A 233 -6.88 20.30 34.62
C GLY A 233 -7.41 21.70 34.97
N LEU A 234 -7.82 22.48 33.96
CA LEU A 234 -8.42 23.80 34.15
C LEU A 234 -9.73 23.74 34.94
N PHE A 235 -10.57 22.73 34.68
CA PHE A 235 -11.81 22.54 35.43
C PHE A 235 -11.55 22.22 36.92
N ALA A 236 -10.59 21.35 37.21
CA ALA A 236 -10.18 21.04 38.58
C ALA A 236 -9.57 22.26 39.29
N PHE A 237 -8.75 23.04 38.59
CA PHE A 237 -8.18 24.29 39.11
C PHE A 237 -9.28 25.32 39.42
N ASN A 238 -10.22 25.53 38.51
CA ASN A 238 -11.33 26.46 38.70
C ASN A 238 -12.17 26.08 39.94
N LYS A 239 -12.47 24.79 40.14
CA LYS A 239 -13.15 24.32 41.35
C LYS A 239 -12.39 24.67 42.64
N ARG A 240 -11.07 24.52 42.65
CA ARG A 240 -10.24 24.88 43.82
C ARG A 240 -10.24 26.38 44.08
N VAL A 241 -10.17 27.20 43.03
CA VAL A 241 -10.22 28.66 43.16
C VAL A 241 -11.59 29.11 43.69
N THR A 242 -12.69 28.56 43.19
CA THR A 242 -14.03 28.87 43.71
C THR A 242 -14.17 28.49 45.18
N LEU A 243 -13.70 27.30 45.57
CA LEU A 243 -13.70 26.86 46.97
C LEU A 243 -12.88 27.81 47.86
N GLN A 244 -11.70 28.26 47.41
CA GLN A 244 -10.90 29.23 48.16
C GLN A 244 -11.58 30.59 48.30
N LYS A 245 -12.29 31.05 47.25
CA LYS A 245 -13.08 32.29 47.31
C LYS A 245 -14.23 32.18 48.32
N GLU A 246 -14.96 31.06 48.32
CA GLU A 246 -16.03 30.81 49.30
C GLU A 246 -15.49 30.78 50.73
N ILE A 247 -14.38 30.08 50.98
CA ILE A 247 -13.71 30.03 52.29
C ILE A 247 -13.30 31.45 52.73
N LEU A 248 -12.69 32.24 51.84
CA LEU A 248 -12.26 33.60 52.18
C LEU A 248 -13.45 34.51 52.49
N THR A 249 -14.54 34.39 51.74
CA THR A 249 -15.77 35.17 51.94
C THR A 249 -16.40 34.83 53.30
N HIS A 250 -16.52 33.55 53.63
CA HIS A 250 -16.99 33.11 54.94
C HIS A 250 -16.06 33.56 56.07
N THR A 251 -14.75 33.51 55.87
CA THR A 251 -13.77 33.97 56.87
C THR A 251 -13.88 35.47 57.13
N ASN A 252 -14.06 36.28 56.09
CA ASN A 252 -14.25 37.72 56.24
C ASN A 252 -15.60 38.05 56.91
N LEU A 253 -16.68 37.36 56.55
CA LEU A 253 -17.99 37.53 57.22
C LEU A 253 -17.91 37.20 58.72
N VAL A 254 -17.18 36.15 59.10
CA VAL A 254 -16.95 35.80 60.51
C VAL A 254 -16.07 36.84 61.21
N ARG A 255 -15.03 37.35 60.55
CA ARG A 255 -14.18 38.42 61.09
C ARG A 255 -14.98 39.70 61.32
N ASP A 256 -15.80 40.10 60.35
CA ASP A 256 -16.63 41.31 60.43
C ASP A 256 -17.70 41.17 61.51
N SER A 257 -18.29 39.98 61.70
CA SER A 257 -19.22 39.74 62.82
C SER A 257 -18.54 39.83 64.19
N ILE A 258 -17.30 39.33 64.31
CA ILE A 258 -16.51 39.46 65.55
C ILE A 258 -16.12 40.93 65.80
N ALA A 259 -15.80 41.68 64.75
CA ALA A 259 -15.49 43.10 64.86
C ALA A 259 -16.72 43.93 65.27
N LEU A 260 -17.91 43.59 64.76
CA LEU A 260 -19.19 44.22 65.15
C LEU A 260 -19.61 43.89 66.58
N GLU A 261 -19.38 42.66 67.06
CA GLU A 261 -19.63 42.29 68.46
C GLU A 261 -18.68 43.02 69.43
N ASN A 262 -17.41 43.23 69.05
CA ASN A 262 -16.45 43.98 69.85
C ASN A 262 -16.74 45.50 69.93
N ILE A 263 -17.56 46.05 69.05
CA ILE A 263 -17.96 47.48 69.07
C ILE A 263 -19.13 47.72 70.05
N TYR A 264 -19.85 46.68 70.48
CA TYR A 264 -21.05 46.82 71.33
C TYR A 264 -20.87 46.44 72.81
N TRP A 265 -19.67 46.08 73.26
CA TRP A 265 -19.43 45.73 74.67
C TRP A 265 -18.31 46.56 75.30
N ASN A 266 -18.72 47.65 75.96
CA ASN A 266 -17.90 48.41 76.89
C ASN A 266 -18.60 48.42 78.28
N HIS A 267 -18.54 47.30 79.02
CA HIS A 267 -18.47 47.20 80.50
C HIS A 267 -18.48 45.71 80.95
N PRO A 268 -18.03 45.36 82.18
CA PRO A 268 -17.26 44.17 82.43
C PRO A 268 -18.11 43.06 83.08
N ILE A 269 -17.54 41.86 83.12
CA ILE A 269 -17.96 40.66 83.87
C ILE A 269 -18.81 39.65 83.07
N SER A 270 -18.18 38.57 82.59
CA SER A 270 -18.46 37.19 83.07
C SER A 270 -18.04 36.01 82.16
N ASP A 271 -17.05 36.13 81.28
CA ASP A 271 -16.63 35.01 80.41
C ASP A 271 -15.62 34.00 81.01
N TYR A 272 -15.63 33.76 82.32
CA TYR A 272 -14.73 32.79 82.96
C TYR A 272 -15.35 31.40 83.25
N HIS A 273 -16.63 31.16 82.92
CA HIS A 273 -17.30 29.90 83.30
C HIS A 273 -17.74 28.97 82.14
N LEU A 274 -17.53 29.33 80.86
CA LEU A 274 -17.96 28.45 79.75
C LEU A 274 -16.90 27.50 79.18
N PHE A 275 -15.62 27.63 79.55
CA PHE A 275 -14.54 26.80 79.00
C PHE A 275 -14.19 25.54 79.82
N HIS A 276 -14.76 25.36 81.02
CA HIS A 276 -14.38 24.23 81.90
C HIS A 276 -15.08 22.89 81.56
N ASN A 277 -16.08 22.87 80.69
CA ASN A 277 -16.86 21.65 80.40
C ASN A 277 -16.54 20.95 79.06
N CYS A 278 -15.67 21.51 78.22
CA CYS A 278 -15.27 20.84 76.96
C CYS A 278 -14.11 19.84 77.13
N ASN A 279 -13.31 19.95 78.20
CA ASN A 279 -12.14 19.08 78.42
C ASN A 279 -12.44 17.74 79.12
N ARG A 280 -13.71 17.37 79.38
CA ARG A 280 -14.08 16.05 79.96
C ARG A 280 -14.78 15.09 78.98
N LEU A 281 -14.89 15.44 77.71
CA LEU A 281 -15.46 14.55 76.67
C LEU A 281 -14.38 13.73 75.92
N SER A 282 -13.13 13.79 76.37
CA SER A 282 -12.02 12.98 75.85
C SER A 282 -11.88 11.60 76.53
N ASP A 283 -12.64 11.31 77.60
CA ASP A 283 -12.46 10.06 78.35
C ASP A 283 -13.73 9.19 78.34
N ASN A 284 -13.61 8.06 77.65
CA ASN A 284 -14.32 6.79 77.89
C ASN A 284 -15.86 6.81 77.95
N ASN A 285 -16.52 6.73 76.79
CA ASN A 285 -17.52 5.69 76.46
C ASN A 285 -18.33 6.07 75.21
N SER A 286 -18.35 5.15 74.25
CA SER A 286 -18.95 5.24 72.93
C SER A 286 -20.48 5.05 72.92
N ASN A 287 -21.26 5.83 73.69
CA ASN A 287 -22.73 5.68 73.73
C ASN A 287 -23.54 6.95 74.02
N VAL A 288 -23.07 8.15 73.64
CA VAL A 288 -23.85 9.39 73.81
C VAL A 288 -23.88 10.21 72.51
N HIS A 289 -24.59 9.74 71.47
CA HIS A 289 -24.57 10.47 70.19
C HIS A 289 -25.89 10.76 69.46
N GLU A 290 -27.07 10.50 70.03
CA GLU A 290 -28.31 10.93 69.36
C GLU A 290 -29.04 12.09 70.07
N GLY A 291 -29.20 12.04 71.39
CA GLY A 291 -30.04 13.02 72.12
C GLY A 291 -29.41 14.39 72.43
N SER A 292 -28.10 14.57 72.21
CA SER A 292 -27.35 15.77 72.65
C SER A 292 -27.12 16.77 71.52
N VAL A 293 -26.92 16.27 70.29
CA VAL A 293 -26.67 17.10 69.09
C VAL A 293 -27.97 17.74 68.59
N GLU A 294 -29.08 17.02 68.67
CA GLU A 294 -30.40 17.51 68.24
C GLU A 294 -30.95 18.61 69.17
N ARG A 295 -30.65 18.54 70.48
CA ARG A 295 -30.96 19.61 71.45
C ARG A 295 -30.11 20.87 71.26
N ALA A 296 -28.86 20.73 70.82
CA ALA A 296 -27.99 21.87 70.50
C ALA A 296 -28.45 22.63 69.26
N PHE A 297 -29.04 21.93 68.27
CA PHE A 297 -29.60 22.55 67.07
C PHE A 297 -30.93 23.28 67.32
N LYS A 298 -31.78 22.78 68.23
CA LYS A 298 -33.09 23.37 68.53
C LYS A 298 -33.02 24.67 69.33
N ASN A 299 -31.95 24.87 70.11
CA ASN A 299 -31.72 26.08 70.90
C ASN A 299 -30.65 26.93 70.23
N ASN A 300 -31.06 27.71 69.24
CA ASN A 300 -30.39 28.76 68.45
C ASN A 300 -29.03 29.32 68.96
N LYS A 301 -28.00 28.48 69.14
CA LYS A 301 -26.66 28.85 69.59
C LYS A 301 -25.67 28.69 68.44
N LYS A 302 -25.37 29.81 67.78
CA LYS A 302 -24.24 29.97 66.85
C LYS A 302 -22.94 29.94 67.64
N HIS A 303 -22.37 28.77 67.87
CA HIS A 303 -20.92 28.56 68.04
C HIS A 303 -20.68 27.05 68.10
N LEU A 304 -20.70 26.39 66.94
CA LEU A 304 -20.20 25.04 66.80
C LEU A 304 -18.76 25.12 66.28
N CYS A 305 -17.83 24.63 67.09
CA CYS A 305 -16.41 24.50 66.77
C CYS A 305 -16.24 23.83 65.39
N GLN A 306 -15.31 24.36 64.58
CA GLN A 306 -14.95 23.86 63.24
C GLN A 306 -14.71 22.34 63.23
N GLU A 307 -14.22 21.78 64.33
CA GLU A 307 -13.98 20.35 64.50
C GLU A 307 -15.29 19.51 64.58
N CYS A 308 -16.34 20.03 65.21
CA CYS A 308 -17.66 19.39 65.24
C CYS A 308 -18.34 19.46 63.87
N VAL A 309 -18.20 20.59 63.15
CA VAL A 309 -18.70 20.72 61.77
C VAL A 309 -17.99 19.74 60.85
N ASN A 310 -16.66 19.62 60.97
CA ASN A 310 -15.88 18.66 60.19
C ASN A 310 -16.27 17.21 60.52
N LYS A 311 -16.43 16.83 61.80
CA LYS A 311 -16.90 15.48 62.18
C LYS A 311 -18.32 15.17 61.70
N VAL A 312 -19.22 16.15 61.68
CA VAL A 312 -20.59 15.98 61.14
C VAL A 312 -20.58 15.86 59.61
N VAL A 313 -19.71 16.60 58.91
CA VAL A 313 -19.53 16.48 57.46
C VAL A 313 -18.86 15.16 57.10
N GLU A 314 -17.87 14.70 57.87
CA GLU A 314 -17.30 13.35 57.79
C GLU A 314 -18.40 12.32 57.98
N TYR A 315 -19.15 12.39 59.07
CA TYR A 315 -20.21 11.44 59.39
C TYR A 315 -21.32 11.40 58.32
N LYS A 316 -21.72 12.56 57.75
CA LYS A 316 -22.67 12.63 56.65
C LYS A 316 -22.12 12.03 55.35
N THR A 317 -20.84 12.27 55.06
CA THR A 317 -20.14 11.71 53.89
C THR A 317 -19.98 10.20 54.04
N TYR A 318 -19.62 9.73 55.23
CA TYR A 318 -19.55 8.31 55.58
C TYR A 318 -20.91 7.65 55.45
N ARG A 319 -21.97 8.20 56.06
CA ARG A 319 -23.34 7.65 55.98
C ARG A 319 -23.85 7.57 54.53
N LYS A 320 -23.60 8.59 53.71
CA LYS A 320 -24.03 8.61 52.30
C LYS A 320 -23.30 7.54 51.49
N ASN A 321 -21.98 7.44 51.64
CA ASN A 321 -21.17 6.44 50.94
C ASN A 321 -21.51 5.01 51.38
N THR A 322 -21.73 4.77 52.69
CA THR A 322 -22.15 3.45 53.20
C THR A 322 -23.54 3.07 52.67
N GLN A 323 -24.47 4.02 52.59
CA GLN A 323 -25.81 3.78 52.02
C GLN A 323 -25.76 3.50 50.52
N ASP A 324 -24.88 4.18 49.77
CA ASP A 324 -24.69 3.94 48.33
C ASP A 324 -24.12 2.54 48.08
N PHE A 325 -23.17 2.08 48.90
CA PHE A 325 -22.66 0.71 48.85
C PHE A 325 -23.68 -0.34 49.28
N TYR A 326 -24.52 -0.03 50.27
CA TYR A 326 -25.64 -0.87 50.70
C TYR A 326 -26.64 -1.09 49.56
N ASN A 327 -27.03 -0.01 48.88
CA ASN A 327 -27.95 -0.06 47.74
C ASN A 327 -27.35 -0.80 46.55
N ALA A 328 -26.04 -0.63 46.29
CA ALA A 328 -25.33 -1.36 45.25
C ALA A 328 -25.28 -2.88 45.53
N ALA A 329 -25.02 -3.28 46.79
CA ALA A 329 -25.00 -4.68 47.20
C ALA A 329 -26.38 -5.35 47.07
N ILE A 330 -27.46 -4.64 47.40
CA ILE A 330 -28.85 -5.14 47.24
C ILE A 330 -29.20 -5.36 45.77
N ASN A 331 -28.87 -4.38 44.91
CA ASN A 331 -29.19 -4.46 43.48
C ASN A 331 -28.46 -5.59 42.75
N LEU A 332 -27.27 -5.99 43.23
CA LEU A 332 -26.43 -7.01 42.62
C LEU A 332 -26.73 -8.45 43.10
N GLN A 333 -27.56 -8.63 44.12
CA GLN A 333 -27.93 -9.98 44.59
C GLN A 333 -28.95 -10.69 43.68
N ASN A 334 -29.69 -9.93 42.86
CA ASN A 334 -30.72 -10.47 41.95
C ASN A 334 -30.17 -10.88 40.58
N LYS A 335 -28.86 -10.71 40.34
CA LYS A 335 -28.18 -11.04 39.09
C LYS A 335 -26.85 -11.65 39.47
N GLU A 336 -26.62 -12.93 39.22
CA GLU A 336 -25.43 -13.82 39.35
C GLU A 336 -24.01 -13.26 39.67
N TYR A 337 -23.86 -12.15 40.40
CA TYR A 337 -22.64 -11.37 40.63
C TYR A 337 -22.27 -11.36 42.13
N PHE A 338 -22.29 -12.54 42.75
CA PHE A 338 -22.07 -12.71 44.19
C PHE A 338 -20.69 -12.17 44.66
N ASN A 339 -19.66 -12.30 43.82
CA ASN A 339 -18.31 -11.80 44.16
C ASN A 339 -18.23 -10.27 44.25
N GLU A 340 -18.97 -9.56 43.39
CA GLU A 340 -19.00 -8.09 43.41
C GLU A 340 -19.84 -7.56 44.56
N ALA A 341 -20.97 -8.23 44.86
CA ALA A 341 -21.79 -7.92 46.02
C ALA A 341 -20.99 -8.08 47.35
N LEU A 342 -20.18 -9.14 47.48
CA LEU A 342 -19.27 -9.31 48.62
C LEU A 342 -18.19 -8.21 48.68
N GLY A 343 -17.69 -7.77 47.53
CA GLY A 343 -16.76 -6.64 47.44
C GLY A 343 -17.35 -5.36 48.01
N TYR A 344 -18.63 -5.08 47.77
CA TYR A 344 -19.32 -3.92 48.34
C TYR A 344 -19.63 -4.09 49.83
N CYS A 345 -20.00 -5.29 50.28
CA CYS A 345 -20.16 -5.58 51.71
C CYS A 345 -18.87 -5.36 52.50
N ASN A 346 -17.73 -5.83 51.98
CA ASN A 346 -16.43 -5.64 52.63
C ASN A 346 -16.01 -4.16 52.68
N LYS A 347 -16.30 -3.38 51.63
CA LYS A 347 -16.03 -1.93 51.62
C LYS A 347 -16.90 -1.18 52.63
N ALA A 348 -18.18 -1.56 52.77
CA ALA A 348 -19.08 -0.96 53.75
C ALA A 348 -18.67 -1.32 55.20
N LEU A 349 -18.31 -2.59 55.46
CA LEU A 349 -17.82 -3.03 56.78
C LEU A 349 -16.45 -2.46 57.13
N ALA A 350 -15.58 -2.19 56.15
CA ALA A 350 -14.33 -1.46 56.40
C ALA A 350 -14.57 -0.01 56.88
N MET A 351 -15.71 0.57 56.51
CA MET A 351 -16.12 1.92 56.96
C MET A 351 -16.96 1.89 58.25
N ARG A 352 -17.71 0.81 58.48
CA ARG A 352 -18.54 0.60 59.68
C ARG A 352 -18.52 -0.87 60.11
N PRO A 353 -17.51 -1.29 60.91
CA PRO A 353 -17.29 -2.69 61.26
C PRO A 353 -18.40 -3.31 62.13
N ASP A 354 -19.16 -2.48 62.83
CA ASP A 354 -20.23 -2.83 63.77
C ASP A 354 -21.62 -2.92 63.12
N ASP A 355 -21.74 -2.75 61.80
CA ASP A 355 -23.02 -2.82 61.07
C ASP A 355 -23.55 -4.26 60.98
N GLN A 356 -24.39 -4.63 61.95
CA GLN A 356 -25.00 -5.96 62.06
C GLN A 356 -25.84 -6.35 60.83
N ASN A 357 -26.47 -5.39 60.15
CA ASN A 357 -27.28 -5.67 58.96
C ASN A 357 -26.38 -6.06 57.78
N MET A 358 -25.25 -5.37 57.61
CA MET A 358 -24.29 -5.71 56.56
C MET A 358 -23.51 -6.99 56.85
N LEU A 359 -23.24 -7.28 58.11
CA LEU A 359 -22.61 -8.54 58.52
C LEU A 359 -23.50 -9.74 58.20
N LYS A 360 -24.79 -9.66 58.58
CA LYS A 360 -25.80 -10.68 58.25
C LYS A 360 -25.96 -10.83 56.73
N ARG A 361 -25.96 -9.72 55.99
CA ARG A 361 -26.11 -9.75 54.53
C ARG A 361 -24.91 -10.38 53.81
N LYS A 362 -23.70 -10.11 54.29
CA LYS A 362 -22.49 -10.77 53.79
C LYS A 362 -22.58 -12.28 53.97
N GLN A 363 -23.01 -12.75 55.16
CA GLN A 363 -23.22 -14.17 55.45
C GLN A 363 -24.29 -14.79 54.52
N ASP A 364 -25.42 -14.10 54.31
CA ASP A 364 -26.48 -14.56 53.39
C ASP A 364 -26.01 -14.69 51.93
N ILE A 365 -25.06 -13.86 51.50
CA ILE A 365 -24.47 -13.90 50.15
C ILE A 365 -23.42 -15.02 50.05
N GLU A 366 -22.60 -15.22 51.09
CA GLU A 366 -21.62 -16.33 51.16
C GLU A 366 -22.30 -17.70 51.19
N LEU A 367 -23.47 -17.82 51.82
CA LEU A 367 -24.28 -19.05 51.85
C LEU A 367 -24.98 -19.39 50.52
N LYS A 368 -25.19 -18.40 49.65
CA LYS A 368 -25.88 -18.57 48.35
C LYS A 368 -24.92 -18.79 47.17
N LYS A 369 -23.63 -18.62 47.40
CA LYS A 369 -22.55 -18.94 46.46
C LYS A 369 -22.14 -20.40 46.66
#